data_AF-A0A9Q1FXT4-F1
#
_entry.id   AF-A0A9Q1FXT4-F1
#
_cell.length_a   1.000
_cell.length_b   1.000
_cell.length_c   1.000
_cell.angle_alpha   90.00
_cell.angle_beta   90.00
_cell.angle_gamma   90.00
#
_symmetry.space_group_name_H-M   'P 1'
#
loop_
_entity.id
_entity.type
_entity.pdbx_description
1 polymer ?
#
loop_
_entity_poly.entity_id
_entity_poly.type
_entity_poly.pdbx_seq_one_letter_code
_entity_poly.pdbx_strand_id
1 'polypeptide(L)'
;MANLEIREAIQLSLPGLPDETLASLLESLRVLGVESKKDLQLVREEDLADYLRPIQCKRLISAFKHEEHGTIEEPEPSTSSTSSTLSRPSTRRMLSPNRPLPTNFKVQWDKMPSGIRTAVSSSSRPSAGDRRQLVRLVVEQMREHDVNPSRAICLKVVKSIVREYPRSFTDVLEDGEIIGDGCGSLLMQIKTRVEHVNRNNTLARRRQERNSRSKTAEGGRNMSRGPVDQYGCVRWQPEDLPSGETEETLEDLRRQMLQLYLQEGMAGADRGDLQKWLEITYILQRRFLNGNPPPSISDVKDTWPFLFSQRGLYSHFHLLTNIPILQKLPEAIGRRGHTIMKFFQGHKSNSEVGEVLDAFQEKEENKAMCTILLLLAHFKEPKECIFLQADWSATAADIQRSAQLPSTPLLIVQGETLMKPDAWLLSIEGQVVMGPDNNITNGMAALFASYYNFNLKYLEEAACTLEFVQRGFMGINPQMGSKAASGKVVSRKTGKVVEKKRGAINPRLYTFTQVDGL
;
A
#
# COMPACT_ATOMS: atom_id res chain seq x y z
N MET A 1 -61.91 5.77 0.46
CA MET A 1 -60.85 6.06 1.45
C MET A 1 -59.47 5.78 0.87
N ALA A 2 -59.20 4.61 0.28
CA ALA A 2 -57.87 4.28 -0.23
C ALA A 2 -57.26 5.22 -1.30
N ASN A 3 -58.08 5.79 -2.19
CA ASN A 3 -57.57 6.73 -3.21
C ASN A 3 -57.05 8.06 -2.59
N LEU A 4 -57.60 8.47 -1.45
CA LEU A 4 -57.16 9.67 -0.74
C LEU A 4 -55.79 9.45 -0.07
N GLU A 5 -55.58 8.27 0.53
CA GLU A 5 -54.30 7.89 1.14
C GLU A 5 -53.16 7.78 0.12
N ILE A 6 -53.46 7.22 -1.06
CA ILE A 6 -52.49 7.14 -2.17
C ILE A 6 -52.14 8.54 -2.68
N ARG A 7 -53.15 9.41 -2.82
CA ARG A 7 -52.95 10.81 -3.24
C ARG A 7 -52.05 11.57 -2.27
N GLU A 8 -52.31 11.46 -0.97
CA GLU A 8 -51.49 12.12 0.07
C GLU A 8 -50.05 11.59 0.06
N ALA A 9 -49.86 10.27 -0.08
CA ALA A 9 -48.52 9.65 -0.13
C ALA A 9 -47.70 10.14 -1.34
N ILE A 10 -48.35 10.32 -2.50
CA ILE A 10 -47.69 10.87 -3.71
C ILE A 10 -47.36 12.35 -3.52
N GLN A 11 -48.28 13.14 -2.98
CA GLN A 11 -48.07 14.58 -2.75
C GLN A 11 -46.98 14.86 -1.70
N LEU A 12 -46.86 14.04 -0.66
CA LEU A 12 -45.77 14.09 0.31
C LEU A 12 -44.41 13.80 -0.33
N SER A 13 -44.36 12.82 -1.24
CA SER A 13 -43.12 12.39 -1.89
C SER A 13 -42.67 13.36 -2.99
N LEU A 14 -43.63 13.97 -3.68
CA LEU A 14 -43.44 14.89 -4.79
C LEU A 14 -44.26 16.19 -4.59
N PRO A 15 -43.86 17.07 -3.66
CA PRO A 15 -44.55 18.33 -3.44
C PRO A 15 -44.41 19.22 -4.68
N GLY A 16 -45.54 19.80 -5.13
CA GLY A 16 -45.61 20.70 -6.29
C GLY A 16 -45.87 20.02 -7.64
N LEU A 17 -46.34 18.78 -7.66
CA LEU A 17 -46.81 18.13 -8.89
C LEU A 17 -48.10 18.81 -9.39
N PRO A 18 -48.22 19.17 -10.69
CA PRO A 18 -49.45 19.77 -11.22
C PRO A 18 -50.67 18.84 -11.01
N ASP A 19 -51.81 19.40 -10.64
CA ASP A 19 -53.01 18.62 -10.32
C ASP A 19 -53.51 17.76 -11.50
N GLU A 20 -53.34 18.23 -12.74
CA GLU A 20 -53.68 17.48 -13.97
C GLU A 20 -52.79 16.25 -14.15
N THR A 21 -51.49 16.39 -13.85
CA THR A 21 -50.53 15.27 -13.89
C THR A 21 -50.79 14.29 -12.75
N LEU A 22 -51.14 14.80 -11.56
CA LEU A 22 -51.50 13.96 -10.42
C LEU A 22 -52.77 13.16 -10.67
N ALA A 23 -53.80 13.75 -11.27
CA ALA A 23 -55.04 13.06 -11.62
C ALA A 23 -54.80 11.95 -12.66
N SER A 24 -54.00 12.24 -13.69
CA SER A 24 -53.63 11.25 -14.73
C SER A 24 -52.82 10.09 -14.15
N LEU A 25 -51.91 10.39 -13.22
CA LEU A 25 -51.10 9.38 -12.52
C LEU A 25 -51.95 8.48 -11.62
N LEU A 26 -52.91 9.05 -10.87
CA LEU A 26 -53.79 8.28 -10.00
C LEU A 26 -54.70 7.34 -10.80
N GLU A 27 -55.19 7.77 -11.97
CA GLU A 27 -55.99 6.90 -12.84
C GLU A 27 -55.15 5.76 -13.43
N SER A 28 -53.91 6.04 -13.84
CA SER A 28 -52.99 4.99 -14.30
C SER A 28 -52.68 3.96 -13.21
N LEU A 29 -52.40 4.41 -11.98
CA LEU A 29 -52.17 3.53 -10.84
C LEU A 29 -53.41 2.69 -10.52
N ARG A 30 -54.61 3.24 -10.69
CA ARG A 30 -55.86 2.49 -10.55
C ARG A 30 -55.99 1.42 -11.64
N VAL A 31 -55.67 1.74 -12.90
CA VAL A 31 -55.67 0.76 -14.02
C VAL A 31 -54.65 -0.36 -13.78
N LEU A 32 -53.52 -0.04 -13.14
CA LEU A 32 -52.51 -1.01 -12.70
C LEU A 32 -52.95 -1.87 -11.49
N GLY A 33 -54.12 -1.61 -10.91
CA GLY A 33 -54.66 -2.37 -9.79
C GLY A 33 -54.11 -1.96 -8.43
N VAL A 34 -53.58 -0.74 -8.28
CA VAL A 34 -53.10 -0.22 -7.00
C VAL A 34 -54.32 0.22 -6.16
N GLU A 35 -54.65 -0.57 -5.15
CA GLU A 35 -55.82 -0.34 -4.29
C GLU A 35 -55.46 0.16 -2.89
N SER A 36 -54.19 0.06 -2.49
CA SER A 36 -53.71 0.51 -1.18
C SER A 36 -52.32 1.14 -1.22
N LYS A 37 -51.94 1.86 -0.15
CA LYS A 37 -50.59 2.45 -0.01
C LYS A 37 -49.47 1.39 -0.07
N LYS A 38 -49.74 0.16 0.37
CA LYS A 38 -48.75 -0.94 0.34
C LYS A 38 -48.43 -1.38 -1.08
N ASP A 39 -49.42 -1.35 -1.97
CA ASP A 39 -49.26 -1.78 -3.37
C ASP A 39 -48.30 -0.87 -4.15
N LEU A 40 -48.11 0.37 -3.68
CA LEU A 40 -47.16 1.31 -4.26
C LEU A 40 -45.70 0.84 -4.19
N GLN A 41 -45.36 -0.10 -3.30
CA GLN A 41 -44.03 -0.71 -3.24
C GLN A 41 -43.72 -1.62 -4.44
N LEU A 42 -44.78 -2.15 -5.07
CA LEU A 42 -44.68 -3.08 -6.19
C LEU A 42 -44.61 -2.35 -7.54
N VAL A 43 -44.94 -1.06 -7.57
CA VAL A 43 -44.88 -0.20 -8.76
C VAL A 43 -43.44 0.02 -9.20
N ARG A 44 -43.18 -0.14 -10.50
CA ARG A 44 -41.85 -0.02 -11.11
C ARG A 44 -41.69 1.29 -11.85
N GLU A 45 -40.44 1.62 -12.20
CA GLU A 45 -40.12 2.86 -12.90
C GLU A 45 -40.74 2.90 -14.30
N GLU A 46 -40.90 1.73 -14.94
CA GLU A 46 -41.56 1.57 -16.24
C GLU A 46 -43.04 1.94 -16.21
N ASP A 47 -43.74 1.67 -15.09
CA ASP A 47 -45.17 1.95 -14.92
C ASP A 47 -45.46 3.45 -14.73
N LEU A 48 -44.43 4.24 -14.39
CA LEU A 48 -44.54 5.67 -14.06
C LEU A 48 -43.92 6.59 -15.12
N ALA A 49 -43.16 6.02 -16.06
CA ALA A 49 -42.31 6.74 -17.00
C ALA A 49 -43.10 7.67 -17.94
N ASP A 50 -44.36 7.34 -18.23
CA ASP A 50 -45.21 8.12 -19.13
C ASP A 50 -45.82 9.37 -18.47
N TYR A 51 -45.78 9.46 -17.14
CA TYR A 51 -46.43 10.53 -16.37
C TYR A 51 -45.44 11.39 -15.59
N LEU A 52 -44.29 10.82 -15.22
CA LEU A 52 -43.30 11.45 -14.36
C LEU A 52 -41.91 11.44 -15.01
N ARG A 53 -41.11 12.48 -14.75
CA ARG A 53 -39.71 12.49 -15.19
C ARG A 53 -38.90 11.42 -14.43
N PRO A 54 -37.81 10.88 -15.00
CA PRO A 54 -37.04 9.79 -14.38
C PRO A 54 -36.59 10.05 -12.93
N ILE A 55 -36.30 11.30 -12.57
CA ILE A 55 -35.91 11.67 -11.20
C ILE A 55 -37.12 11.66 -10.24
N GLN A 56 -38.30 12.04 -10.73
CA GLN A 56 -39.54 11.99 -9.96
C GLN A 56 -39.96 10.53 -9.72
N CYS A 57 -39.85 9.65 -10.72
CA CYS A 57 -40.11 8.21 -10.55
C CYS A 57 -39.22 7.60 -9.48
N LYS A 58 -37.90 7.88 -9.52
CA LYS A 58 -36.94 7.35 -8.54
C LYS A 58 -37.21 7.85 -7.13
N ARG A 59 -37.55 9.13 -6.97
CA ARG A 59 -37.92 9.71 -5.67
C ARG A 59 -39.17 9.05 -5.11
N LEU A 60 -40.21 8.89 -5.93
CA LEU A 60 -41.47 8.28 -5.52
C LEU A 60 -41.29 6.81 -5.09
N ILE A 61 -40.60 6.01 -5.91
CA ILE A 61 -40.29 4.60 -5.61
C ILE A 61 -39.42 4.47 -4.36
N SER A 62 -38.46 5.38 -4.15
CA SER A 62 -37.63 5.35 -2.95
C SER A 62 -38.42 5.65 -1.68
N ALA A 63 -39.40 6.57 -1.75
CA ALA A 63 -40.22 6.93 -0.61
C ALA A 63 -41.09 5.74 -0.14
N PHE A 64 -41.67 4.99 -1.08
CA PHE A 64 -42.54 3.86 -0.75
C PHE A 64 -41.77 2.63 -0.28
N LYS A 65 -40.53 2.42 -0.74
CA LYS A 65 -39.70 1.27 -0.32
C LYS A 65 -39.03 1.44 1.05
N HIS A 66 -39.04 2.64 1.62
CA HIS A 66 -38.33 2.94 2.88
C HIS A 66 -39.21 2.88 4.14
N GLU A 67 -40.52 2.58 4.04
CA GLU A 67 -41.44 2.60 5.19
C GLU A 67 -41.43 1.33 6.08
N GLU A 68 -40.60 0.30 5.83
CA GLU A 68 -40.71 -1.01 6.53
C GLU A 68 -39.71 -1.30 7.68
N HIS A 69 -38.94 -0.34 8.21
CA HIS A 69 -38.07 -0.65 9.37
C HIS A 69 -38.75 -0.39 10.71
N GLY A 70 -39.61 -1.34 11.11
CA GLY A 70 -40.13 -1.51 12.45
C GLY A 70 -40.00 -2.97 12.93
N THR A 71 -38.97 -3.24 13.74
CA THR A 71 -38.84 -4.28 14.78
C THR A 71 -39.07 -5.79 14.48
N ILE A 72 -37.98 -6.55 14.71
CA ILE A 72 -37.87 -7.79 15.52
C ILE A 72 -38.02 -9.20 14.86
N GLU A 73 -37.03 -10.03 15.24
CA GLU A 73 -36.91 -11.49 15.37
C GLU A 73 -36.69 -12.45 14.18
N GLU A 74 -35.55 -13.13 14.27
CA GLU A 74 -35.15 -14.40 13.65
C GLU A 74 -35.98 -15.57 14.24
N PRO A 75 -36.28 -16.64 13.47
CA PRO A 75 -35.45 -17.85 13.63
C PRO A 75 -35.26 -18.70 12.35
N GLU A 76 -34.13 -19.42 12.31
CA GLU A 76 -33.81 -20.60 11.47
C GLU A 76 -34.49 -21.91 12.00
N PRO A 77 -34.24 -23.12 11.45
CA PRO A 77 -34.37 -23.58 10.06
C PRO A 77 -35.09 -24.97 9.98
N SER A 78 -35.47 -25.46 8.79
CA SER A 78 -35.55 -26.93 8.57
C SER A 78 -35.55 -27.36 7.10
N THR A 79 -34.71 -28.36 6.89
CA THR A 79 -34.43 -29.17 5.69
C THR A 79 -35.60 -30.06 5.24
N SER A 80 -35.77 -30.25 3.94
CA SER A 80 -35.86 -31.61 3.35
C SER A 80 -35.87 -31.54 1.82
N SER A 81 -35.12 -32.48 1.23
CA SER A 81 -34.89 -32.65 -0.20
C SER A 81 -35.72 -33.82 -0.73
N THR A 82 -36.39 -33.63 -1.87
CA THR A 82 -36.83 -34.72 -2.74
C THR A 82 -36.65 -34.33 -4.20
N SER A 83 -35.80 -35.08 -4.91
CA SER A 83 -35.58 -35.02 -6.35
C SER A 83 -36.70 -35.75 -7.10
N SER A 84 -37.17 -35.17 -8.20
CA SER A 84 -37.59 -35.96 -9.37
C SER A 84 -37.20 -35.24 -10.66
N THR A 85 -36.57 -36.02 -11.53
CA THR A 85 -36.02 -35.69 -12.85
C THR A 85 -37.08 -35.75 -13.94
N LEU A 86 -37.09 -34.80 -14.88
CA LEU A 86 -37.41 -35.02 -16.30
C LEU A 86 -36.98 -33.81 -17.16
N SER A 87 -36.47 -34.13 -18.34
CA SER A 87 -35.52 -33.35 -19.16
C SER A 87 -36.20 -32.54 -20.28
N ARG A 88 -35.71 -31.32 -20.59
CA ARG A 88 -35.61 -30.70 -21.96
C ARG A 88 -34.97 -29.29 -21.92
N PRO A 89 -34.56 -28.70 -23.07
CA PRO A 89 -33.17 -28.30 -23.30
C PRO A 89 -32.87 -26.81 -23.16
N SER A 90 -31.58 -26.51 -23.03
CA SER A 90 -30.87 -25.30 -23.45
C SER A 90 -31.52 -23.95 -23.12
N THR A 91 -31.31 -23.47 -21.89
CA THR A 91 -31.38 -22.04 -21.58
C THR A 91 -30.04 -21.59 -21.00
N ARG A 92 -29.48 -20.52 -21.58
CA ARG A 92 -28.31 -19.79 -21.08
C ARG A 92 -28.49 -19.54 -19.57
N ARG A 93 -27.68 -20.21 -18.75
CA ARG A 93 -27.75 -20.12 -17.30
C ARG A 93 -27.28 -18.73 -16.88
N MET A 94 -28.20 -17.92 -16.38
CA MET A 94 -27.90 -16.71 -15.61
C MET A 94 -27.03 -17.13 -14.42
N LEU A 95 -25.79 -16.59 -14.35
CA LEU A 95 -24.83 -16.91 -13.30
C LEU A 95 -25.31 -16.37 -11.96
N SER A 96 -25.59 -17.26 -11.01
CA SER A 96 -25.82 -16.92 -9.60
C SER A 96 -24.53 -16.35 -8.98
N PRO A 97 -24.58 -15.31 -8.14
CA PRO A 97 -23.39 -14.75 -7.54
C PRO A 97 -22.87 -15.65 -6.42
N ASN A 98 -21.57 -15.96 -6.45
CA ASN A 98 -20.78 -16.55 -5.37
C ASN A 98 -21.04 -18.03 -5.03
N ARG A 99 -20.58 -18.96 -5.87
CA ARG A 99 -20.14 -20.27 -5.36
C ARG A 99 -18.68 -20.16 -4.90
N PRO A 100 -18.32 -20.66 -3.71
CA PRO A 100 -16.92 -20.74 -3.31
C PRO A 100 -16.14 -21.57 -4.35
N LEU A 101 -14.93 -21.12 -4.73
CA LEU A 101 -14.07 -21.88 -5.63
C LEU A 101 -13.86 -23.29 -5.04
N PRO A 102 -14.07 -24.38 -5.79
CA PRO A 102 -13.87 -25.73 -5.29
C PRO A 102 -12.47 -25.90 -4.70
N THR A 103 -12.35 -26.63 -3.59
CA THR A 103 -11.07 -26.90 -2.90
C THR A 103 -10.03 -27.55 -3.82
N ASN A 104 -10.48 -28.16 -4.92
CA ASN A 104 -9.68 -28.86 -5.93
C ASN A 104 -9.65 -28.15 -7.29
N PHE A 105 -9.82 -26.82 -7.35
CA PHE A 105 -9.72 -26.09 -8.61
C PHE A 105 -8.37 -26.36 -9.30
N LYS A 106 -8.44 -26.82 -10.56
CA LYS A 106 -7.28 -27.03 -11.43
C LYS A 106 -7.44 -26.18 -12.68
N VAL A 107 -6.33 -25.57 -13.08
CA VAL A 107 -6.27 -24.81 -14.33
C VAL A 107 -6.39 -25.80 -15.49
N GLN A 108 -7.31 -25.52 -16.41
CA GLN A 108 -7.50 -26.28 -17.64
C GLN A 108 -6.42 -25.87 -18.66
N TRP A 109 -5.31 -26.60 -18.63
CA TRP A 109 -4.12 -26.34 -19.46
C TRP A 109 -4.34 -26.66 -20.95
N ASP A 110 -5.30 -27.53 -21.27
CA ASP A 110 -5.76 -27.84 -22.62
C ASP A 110 -6.28 -26.61 -23.37
N LYS A 111 -6.92 -25.67 -22.64
CA LYS A 111 -7.44 -24.40 -23.16
C LYS A 111 -6.38 -23.31 -23.31
N MET A 112 -5.12 -23.57 -22.93
CA MET A 112 -4.09 -22.53 -22.98
C MET A 112 -3.58 -22.31 -24.42
N PRO A 113 -3.14 -21.08 -24.76
CA PRO A 113 -2.57 -20.77 -26.07
C PRO A 113 -1.33 -21.61 -26.34
N SER A 114 -1.01 -21.83 -27.63
CA SER A 114 0.18 -22.57 -28.04
C SER A 114 1.46 -22.00 -27.43
N GLY A 115 1.60 -20.67 -27.37
CA GLY A 115 2.77 -20.03 -26.75
C GLY A 115 3.00 -20.44 -25.29
N ILE A 116 1.93 -20.56 -24.50
CA ILE A 116 2.00 -21.05 -23.11
C ILE A 116 2.32 -22.55 -23.06
N ARG A 117 1.64 -23.36 -23.87
CA ARG A 117 1.85 -24.81 -23.89
C ARG A 117 3.28 -25.16 -24.31
N THR A 118 3.83 -24.45 -25.30
CA THR A 118 5.23 -24.60 -25.73
C THR A 118 6.19 -24.19 -24.62
N ALA A 119 6.03 -22.99 -24.04
CA ALA A 119 6.92 -22.49 -22.99
C ALA A 119 7.00 -23.44 -21.78
N VAL A 120 5.84 -23.93 -21.34
CA VAL A 120 5.72 -24.89 -20.25
C VAL A 120 6.37 -26.23 -20.61
N SER A 121 6.14 -26.75 -21.82
CA SER A 121 6.73 -28.02 -22.28
C SER A 121 8.25 -27.93 -22.39
N SER A 122 8.78 -26.77 -22.82
CA SER A 122 10.23 -26.51 -22.89
C SER A 122 10.82 -26.05 -21.55
N SER A 123 10.05 -26.01 -20.46
CA SER A 123 10.49 -25.48 -19.16
C SER A 123 11.11 -24.08 -19.24
N SER A 124 10.62 -23.23 -20.14
CA SER A 124 11.11 -21.88 -20.40
C SER A 124 10.10 -20.83 -19.92
N ARG A 125 10.55 -19.59 -19.80
CA ARG A 125 9.71 -18.47 -19.36
C ARG A 125 8.84 -17.98 -20.53
N PRO A 126 7.51 -17.87 -20.38
CA PRO A 126 6.66 -17.36 -21.44
C PRO A 126 6.95 -15.89 -21.75
N SER A 127 6.69 -15.48 -22.99
CA SER A 127 6.77 -14.08 -23.39
C SER A 127 5.79 -13.21 -22.59
N ALA A 128 6.04 -11.90 -22.50
CA ALA A 128 5.12 -10.97 -21.84
C ALA A 128 3.72 -10.97 -22.48
N GLY A 129 3.63 -11.22 -23.80
CA GLY A 129 2.36 -11.37 -24.52
C GLY A 129 1.59 -12.62 -24.06
N ASP A 130 2.25 -13.77 -24.10
CA ASP A 130 1.66 -15.06 -23.72
C ASP A 130 1.26 -15.08 -22.24
N ARG A 131 2.11 -14.53 -21.38
CA ARG A 131 1.84 -14.41 -19.94
C ARG A 131 0.59 -13.60 -19.65
N ARG A 132 0.34 -12.52 -20.40
CA ARG A 132 -0.93 -11.75 -20.29
C ARG A 132 -2.14 -12.57 -20.75
N GLN A 133 -2.00 -13.42 -21.76
CA GLN A 133 -3.07 -14.31 -22.21
C GLN A 133 -3.37 -15.40 -21.17
N LEU A 134 -2.34 -16.02 -20.59
CA LEU A 134 -2.49 -16.95 -19.45
C LEU A 134 -3.31 -16.30 -18.33
N VAL A 135 -2.93 -15.11 -17.88
CA VAL A 135 -3.60 -14.39 -16.79
C VAL A 135 -5.08 -14.15 -17.13
N ARG A 136 -5.41 -13.80 -18.38
CA ARG A 136 -6.80 -13.60 -18.81
C ARG A 136 -7.60 -14.89 -18.71
N LEU A 137 -7.07 -16.01 -19.22
CA LEU A 137 -7.76 -17.30 -19.25
C LEU A 137 -7.89 -17.92 -17.85
N VAL A 138 -6.86 -17.84 -17.02
CA VAL A 138 -6.94 -18.31 -15.62
C VAL A 138 -8.02 -17.54 -14.87
N VAL A 139 -8.09 -16.21 -15.02
CA VAL A 139 -9.15 -15.41 -14.37
C VAL A 139 -10.53 -15.74 -14.93
N GLU A 140 -10.65 -16.03 -16.22
CA GLU A 140 -11.91 -16.48 -16.81
C GLU A 140 -12.39 -17.80 -16.21
N GLN A 141 -11.51 -18.81 -16.13
CA GLN A 141 -11.78 -20.09 -15.48
C GLN A 141 -12.15 -19.93 -13.99
N MET A 142 -11.44 -19.08 -13.26
CA MET A 142 -11.77 -18.80 -11.85
C MET A 142 -13.16 -18.17 -11.69
N ARG A 143 -13.54 -17.30 -12.64
CA ARG A 143 -14.83 -16.58 -12.63
C ARG A 143 -16.03 -17.42 -13.03
N GLU A 144 -15.84 -18.61 -13.59
CA GLU A 144 -16.90 -19.61 -13.74
C GLU A 144 -17.47 -20.06 -12.38
N HIS A 145 -16.68 -19.92 -11.32
CA HIS A 145 -17.06 -20.32 -9.95
C HIS A 145 -17.26 -19.12 -9.02
N ASP A 146 -16.27 -18.22 -8.99
CA ASP A 146 -16.25 -17.07 -8.10
C ASP A 146 -16.03 -15.80 -8.92
N VAL A 147 -17.06 -14.97 -9.06
CA VAL A 147 -16.99 -13.75 -9.86
C VAL A 147 -15.98 -12.74 -9.31
N ASN A 148 -15.64 -12.79 -8.01
CA ASN A 148 -14.63 -11.94 -7.39
C ASN A 148 -13.80 -12.71 -6.35
N PRO A 149 -12.82 -13.53 -6.81
CA PRO A 149 -12.00 -14.33 -5.92
C PRO A 149 -11.18 -13.44 -4.98
N SER A 150 -11.14 -13.84 -3.71
CA SER A 150 -10.30 -13.21 -2.71
C SER A 150 -8.82 -13.40 -3.05
N ARG A 151 -7.94 -12.55 -2.52
CA ARG A 151 -6.49 -12.71 -2.72
C ARG A 151 -5.99 -14.08 -2.23
N ALA A 152 -6.55 -14.61 -1.15
CA ALA A 152 -6.21 -15.94 -0.64
C ALA A 152 -6.57 -17.05 -1.63
N ILE A 153 -7.72 -16.93 -2.30
CA ILE A 153 -8.14 -17.85 -3.36
C ILE A 153 -7.19 -17.73 -4.57
N CYS A 154 -6.91 -16.50 -5.03
CA CYS A 154 -5.93 -16.28 -6.10
C CYS A 154 -4.56 -16.87 -5.77
N LEU A 155 -4.09 -16.71 -4.52
CA LEU A 155 -2.80 -17.23 -4.07
C LEU A 155 -2.76 -18.76 -4.12
N LYS A 156 -3.83 -19.46 -3.73
CA LYS A 156 -3.90 -20.92 -3.84
C LYS A 156 -3.74 -21.38 -5.29
N VAL A 157 -4.44 -20.74 -6.23
CA VAL A 157 -4.34 -21.04 -7.67
C VAL A 157 -2.94 -20.77 -8.19
N VAL A 158 -2.36 -19.61 -7.87
CA VAL A 158 -1.00 -19.24 -8.29
C VAL A 158 0.03 -20.23 -7.75
N LYS A 159 -0.04 -20.58 -6.46
CA LYS A 159 0.86 -21.59 -5.87
C LYS A 159 0.73 -22.94 -6.54
N SER A 160 -0.46 -23.32 -7.01
CA SER A 160 -0.64 -24.55 -7.80
C SER A 160 0.07 -24.46 -9.15
N ILE A 161 -0.10 -23.35 -9.88
CA ILE A 161 0.55 -23.13 -11.18
C ILE A 161 2.07 -23.15 -11.05
N VAL A 162 2.61 -22.42 -10.06
CA VAL A 162 4.06 -22.35 -9.82
C VAL A 162 4.62 -23.70 -9.37
N ARG A 163 3.88 -24.46 -8.56
CA ARG A 163 4.29 -25.82 -8.18
C ARG A 163 4.32 -26.77 -9.37
N GLU A 164 3.37 -26.63 -10.29
CA GLU A 164 3.28 -27.49 -11.48
C GLU A 164 4.36 -27.13 -12.51
N TYR A 165 4.67 -25.83 -12.69
CA TYR A 165 5.65 -25.35 -13.67
C TYR A 165 6.59 -24.29 -13.09
N PRO A 166 7.50 -24.69 -12.18
CA PRO A 166 8.33 -23.75 -11.42
C PRO A 166 9.27 -22.94 -12.31
N ARG A 167 9.89 -23.55 -13.32
CA ARG A 167 10.82 -22.85 -14.22
C ARG A 167 10.15 -21.80 -15.11
N SER A 168 8.86 -21.94 -15.36
CA SER A 168 8.11 -21.02 -16.23
C SER A 168 7.50 -19.84 -15.46
N PHE A 169 7.12 -20.03 -14.19
CA PHE A 169 6.30 -19.06 -13.46
C PHE A 169 6.83 -18.62 -12.10
N THR A 170 7.91 -19.23 -11.59
CA THR A 170 8.53 -18.74 -10.35
C THR A 170 9.17 -17.37 -10.58
N ASP A 171 9.04 -16.51 -9.58
CA ASP A 171 9.81 -15.27 -9.50
C ASP A 171 11.22 -15.62 -9.05
N VAL A 172 12.12 -15.75 -10.02
CA VAL A 172 13.55 -15.98 -9.82
C VAL A 172 14.35 -14.83 -10.42
N LEU A 173 15.42 -14.44 -9.72
CA LEU A 173 16.45 -13.51 -10.16
C LEU A 173 17.42 -14.21 -11.13
N GLU A 174 18.29 -13.45 -11.81
CA GLU A 174 19.27 -13.99 -12.76
C GLU A 174 20.26 -14.97 -12.11
N ASP A 175 20.55 -14.81 -10.82
CA ASP A 175 21.39 -15.70 -10.02
C ASP A 175 20.66 -16.96 -9.51
N GLY A 176 19.36 -17.10 -9.82
CA GLY A 176 18.52 -18.21 -9.42
C GLY A 176 17.86 -18.06 -8.03
N GLU A 177 18.06 -16.95 -7.32
CA GLU A 177 17.40 -16.70 -6.03
C GLU A 177 15.90 -16.45 -6.22
N ILE A 178 15.07 -17.09 -5.40
CA ILE A 178 13.60 -16.95 -5.45
C ILE A 178 13.16 -15.66 -4.74
N ILE A 179 12.43 -14.80 -5.44
CA ILE A 179 11.89 -13.55 -4.90
C ILE A 179 10.67 -13.85 -4.03
N GLY A 180 10.79 -13.63 -2.72
CA GLY A 180 9.67 -13.81 -1.77
C GLY A 180 9.21 -15.27 -1.69
N ASP A 181 7.94 -15.54 -1.99
CA ASP A 181 7.41 -16.89 -2.10
C ASP A 181 7.38 -17.43 -3.55
N GLY A 182 8.06 -16.74 -4.47
CA GLY A 182 8.15 -17.10 -5.88
C GLY A 182 6.87 -16.88 -6.67
N CYS A 183 5.80 -16.37 -6.05
CA CYS A 183 4.45 -16.28 -6.64
C CYS A 183 3.96 -14.83 -6.82
N GLY A 184 4.73 -13.84 -6.36
CA GLY A 184 4.29 -12.47 -6.19
C GLY A 184 3.81 -11.80 -7.48
N SER A 185 4.58 -11.95 -8.56
CA SER A 185 4.30 -11.29 -9.84
C SER A 185 3.05 -11.87 -10.51
N LEU A 186 2.92 -13.21 -10.56
CA LEU A 186 1.76 -13.88 -11.16
C LEU A 186 0.48 -13.64 -10.33
N LEU A 187 0.58 -13.67 -9.00
CA LEU A 187 -0.53 -13.33 -8.11
C LEU A 187 -1.05 -11.91 -8.34
N MET A 188 -0.12 -10.95 -8.48
CA MET A 188 -0.48 -9.57 -8.75
C MET A 188 -1.22 -9.45 -10.09
N GLN A 189 -0.69 -10.05 -11.15
CA GLN A 189 -1.31 -10.01 -12.49
C GLN A 189 -2.74 -10.59 -12.46
N ILE A 190 -2.92 -11.73 -11.81
CA ILE A 190 -4.25 -12.35 -11.64
C ILE A 190 -5.18 -11.44 -10.83
N LYS A 191 -4.71 -10.84 -9.72
CA LYS A 191 -5.56 -9.98 -8.90
C LYS A 191 -5.97 -8.69 -9.60
N THR A 192 -5.02 -8.04 -10.28
CA THR A 192 -5.28 -6.85 -11.11
C THR A 192 -6.29 -7.16 -12.20
N ARG A 193 -6.19 -8.33 -12.85
CA ARG A 193 -7.16 -8.72 -13.88
C ARG A 193 -8.55 -8.98 -13.30
N VAL A 194 -8.66 -9.65 -12.16
CA VAL A 194 -9.93 -9.84 -11.43
C VAL A 194 -10.59 -8.48 -11.14
N GLU A 195 -9.82 -7.53 -10.61
CA GLU A 195 -10.32 -6.18 -10.32
C GLU A 195 -10.73 -5.42 -11.57
N HIS A 196 -9.95 -5.52 -12.65
CA HIS A 196 -10.26 -4.89 -13.93
C HIS A 196 -11.59 -5.40 -14.50
N VAL A 197 -11.82 -6.72 -14.47
CA VAL A 197 -13.05 -7.32 -14.99
C VAL A 197 -14.26 -6.98 -14.11
N ASN A 198 -14.06 -6.77 -12.81
CA ASN A 198 -15.11 -6.43 -11.86
C ASN A 198 -15.35 -4.92 -11.68
N ARG A 199 -14.66 -4.06 -12.45
CA ARG A 199 -14.69 -2.59 -12.29
C ARG A 199 -16.08 -1.96 -12.38
N ASN A 200 -17.02 -2.61 -13.07
CA ASN A 200 -18.40 -2.14 -13.26
C ASN A 200 -19.43 -2.97 -12.47
N ASN A 201 -19.02 -3.94 -11.65
CA ASN A 201 -19.91 -4.80 -10.88
C ASN A 201 -19.94 -4.38 -9.41
N THR A 202 -20.88 -3.49 -9.05
CA THR A 202 -21.08 -2.97 -7.69
C THR A 202 -21.50 -4.04 -6.67
N LEU A 203 -22.12 -5.13 -7.13
CA LEU A 203 -22.58 -6.25 -6.29
C LEU A 203 -21.47 -7.23 -5.90
N ALA A 204 -20.32 -7.20 -6.58
CA ALA A 204 -19.20 -8.10 -6.31
C ALA A 204 -18.27 -7.63 -5.17
N ARG A 205 -18.60 -6.54 -4.47
CA ARG A 205 -17.69 -5.83 -3.56
C ARG A 205 -17.65 -6.47 -2.16
N ARG A 206 -16.61 -7.29 -1.87
CA ARG A 206 -16.40 -7.94 -0.56
C ARG A 206 -15.91 -7.00 0.57
N ARG A 207 -16.26 -5.72 0.58
CA ARG A 207 -15.77 -4.82 1.63
C ARG A 207 -16.72 -4.84 2.83
N GLN A 208 -16.39 -5.65 3.83
CA GLN A 208 -16.84 -5.47 5.20
C GLN A 208 -15.87 -4.51 5.90
N GLU A 209 -16.40 -3.55 6.67
CA GLU A 209 -15.63 -2.76 7.64
C GLU A 209 -15.07 -3.70 8.71
N ARG A 210 -13.77 -3.61 8.99
CA ARG A 210 -13.12 -4.48 9.99
C ARG A 210 -13.15 -3.81 11.35
N ASN A 211 -13.98 -4.35 12.24
CA ASN A 211 -13.86 -4.15 13.69
C ASN A 211 -12.62 -4.89 14.24
N SER A 212 -12.04 -4.28 15.26
CA SER A 212 -10.87 -4.70 16.04
C SER A 212 -11.22 -5.69 17.16
N ARG A 213 -10.18 -6.25 17.80
CA ARG A 213 -10.13 -7.26 18.91
C ARG A 213 -10.08 -8.72 18.43
N SER A 214 -9.29 -9.64 18.97
CA SER A 214 -8.26 -9.67 20.04
C SER A 214 -7.60 -11.08 19.99
N LYS A 215 -6.41 -11.24 20.59
CA LYS A 215 -6.09 -12.23 21.67
C LYS A 215 -4.59 -12.55 21.77
N THR A 216 -4.05 -12.11 22.91
CA THR A 216 -3.19 -12.75 23.93
C THR A 216 -2.17 -13.83 23.58
N ALA A 217 -1.01 -13.66 24.24
CA ALA A 217 0.27 -14.33 24.12
C ALA A 217 0.42 -15.61 24.95
N GLU A 218 1.48 -16.40 24.65
CA GLU A 218 2.30 -17.06 25.67
C GLU A 218 3.69 -17.47 25.14
N GLY A 219 4.74 -17.05 25.86
CA GLY A 219 5.95 -17.83 26.17
C GLY A 219 7.14 -17.90 25.19
N GLY A 220 8.19 -17.10 25.43
CA GLY A 220 9.58 -17.50 25.11
C GLY A 220 10.52 -16.45 24.48
N ARG A 221 11.32 -15.79 25.34
CA ARG A 221 12.60 -15.09 25.10
C ARG A 221 12.99 -14.77 23.65
N ASN A 222 12.48 -13.64 23.20
CA ASN A 222 12.99 -12.67 22.24
C ASN A 222 11.78 -11.76 21.99
N MET A 223 11.95 -10.45 21.80
CA MET A 223 10.84 -9.56 21.45
C MET A 223 10.18 -10.11 20.18
N SER A 224 9.08 -10.86 20.34
CA SER A 224 8.50 -11.64 19.25
C SER A 224 8.03 -10.69 18.17
N ARG A 225 8.36 -11.01 16.92
CA ARG A 225 7.98 -10.18 15.77
C ARG A 225 6.46 -10.00 15.76
N GLY A 226 5.99 -8.78 16.00
CA GLY A 226 4.58 -8.43 15.92
C GLY A 226 4.04 -8.51 14.50
N PRO A 227 2.70 -8.48 14.34
CA PRO A 227 2.08 -8.43 13.01
C PRO A 227 2.56 -7.19 12.25
N VAL A 228 2.89 -7.38 10.97
CA VAL A 228 3.37 -6.31 10.11
C VAL A 228 2.20 -5.39 9.72
N ASP A 229 2.38 -4.07 9.89
CA ASP A 229 1.42 -3.05 9.49
C ASP A 229 1.47 -2.72 7.98
N GLN A 230 0.85 -1.60 7.58
CA GLN A 230 0.79 -1.15 6.19
C GLN A 230 2.15 -0.77 5.58
N TYR A 231 3.21 -0.66 6.38
CA TYR A 231 4.51 -0.17 5.94
C TYR A 231 5.67 -1.07 6.38
N GLY A 232 5.45 -2.29 6.85
CA GLY A 232 6.56 -3.15 7.27
C GLY A 232 6.93 -3.02 8.74
N CYS A 233 6.28 -2.14 9.49
CA CYS A 233 6.52 -1.98 10.91
C CYS A 233 5.85 -3.13 11.66
N VAL A 234 6.60 -3.75 12.57
CA VAL A 234 6.13 -4.86 13.42
C VAL A 234 5.82 -4.40 14.84
N ARG A 235 6.33 -3.23 15.24
CA ARG A 235 6.18 -2.65 16.57
C ARG A 235 5.76 -1.18 16.51
N TRP A 236 4.75 -0.88 15.68
CA TRP A 236 4.29 0.49 15.45
C TRP A 236 3.79 1.20 16.72
N GLN A 237 2.95 0.51 17.50
CA GLN A 237 2.32 1.01 18.72
C GLN A 237 2.35 -0.09 19.80
N PRO A 238 3.45 -0.24 20.55
CA PRO A 238 3.50 -1.19 21.66
C PRO A 238 2.48 -0.80 22.75
N GLU A 239 1.72 -1.79 23.23
CA GLU A 239 0.69 -1.62 24.27
C GLU A 239 1.22 -2.00 25.65
N ASP A 240 2.02 -3.07 25.72
CA ASP A 240 2.55 -3.62 26.97
C ASP A 240 3.86 -2.95 27.38
N LEU A 241 3.96 -2.60 28.68
CA LEU A 241 5.20 -2.16 29.28
C LEU A 241 6.22 -3.32 29.33
N PRO A 242 7.53 -3.03 29.24
CA PRO A 242 8.56 -4.04 29.45
C PRO A 242 8.40 -4.71 30.83
N SER A 243 8.74 -5.99 30.91
CA SER A 243 8.58 -6.77 32.15
C SER A 243 9.37 -6.16 33.31
N GLY A 244 8.69 -5.88 34.41
CA GLY A 244 9.30 -5.29 35.61
C GLY A 244 9.39 -3.76 35.60
N GLU A 245 8.97 -3.10 34.51
CA GLU A 245 8.96 -1.65 34.40
C GLU A 245 7.56 -1.08 34.66
N THR A 246 7.52 0.13 35.23
CA THR A 246 6.31 0.94 35.38
C THR A 246 6.44 2.20 34.52
N GLU A 247 5.33 2.92 34.31
CA GLU A 247 5.40 4.21 33.60
C GLU A 247 6.38 5.18 34.29
N GLU A 248 6.45 5.15 35.63
CA GLU A 248 7.33 5.99 36.43
C GLU A 248 8.82 5.63 36.21
N THR A 249 9.18 4.34 36.22
CA THR A 249 10.57 3.92 35.98
C THR A 249 11.04 4.28 34.57
N LEU A 250 10.15 4.15 33.58
CA LEU A 250 10.46 4.56 32.21
C LEU A 250 10.62 6.09 32.08
N GLU A 251 9.80 6.87 32.77
CA GLU A 251 9.93 8.33 32.81
C GLU A 251 11.21 8.79 33.55
N ASP A 252 11.62 8.07 34.59
CA ASP A 252 12.92 8.30 35.25
C ASP A 252 14.09 8.02 34.32
N LEU A 253 14.04 6.93 33.54
CA LEU A 253 15.06 6.65 32.52
C LEU A 253 15.09 7.74 31.44
N ARG A 254 13.93 8.23 30.99
CA ARG A 254 13.87 9.37 30.05
C ARG A 254 14.51 10.62 30.66
N ARG A 255 14.23 10.95 31.92
CA ARG A 255 14.86 12.08 32.63
C ARG A 255 16.37 11.93 32.72
N GLN A 256 16.87 10.73 33.03
CA GLN A 256 18.31 10.43 33.06
C GLN A 256 18.96 10.59 31.69
N MET A 257 18.31 10.15 30.61
CA MET A 257 18.78 10.38 29.24
C MET A 257 18.87 11.87 28.91
N LEU A 258 17.86 12.67 29.29
CA LEU A 258 17.90 14.11 29.08
C LEU A 258 19.03 14.77 29.88
N GLN A 259 19.24 14.36 31.13
CA GLN A 259 20.34 14.86 31.94
C GLN A 259 21.70 14.53 31.31
N LEU A 260 21.88 13.31 30.80
CA LEU A 260 23.09 12.91 30.08
C LEU A 260 23.31 13.77 28.84
N TYR A 261 22.26 14.05 28.07
CA TYR A 261 22.35 14.93 26.91
C TYR A 261 22.67 16.38 27.29
N LEU A 262 22.13 16.91 28.38
CA LEU A 262 22.45 18.26 28.86
C LEU A 262 23.92 18.37 29.33
N GLN A 263 24.50 17.30 29.86
CA GLN A 263 25.87 17.27 30.35
C GLN A 263 26.91 17.02 29.24
N GLU A 264 26.64 16.08 28.34
CA GLU A 264 27.62 15.59 27.36
C GLU A 264 27.21 15.86 25.89
N GLY A 265 26.02 16.42 25.66
CA GLY A 265 25.45 16.57 24.32
C GLY A 265 25.31 15.22 23.61
N MET A 266 25.55 15.20 22.30
CA MET A 266 25.50 13.98 21.50
C MET A 266 26.62 12.98 21.83
N ALA A 267 27.72 13.40 22.47
CA ALA A 267 28.78 12.48 22.89
C ALA A 267 28.29 11.49 23.97
N GLY A 268 27.21 11.83 24.69
CA GLY A 268 26.51 10.92 25.59
C GLY A 268 25.96 9.68 24.88
N ALA A 269 25.80 9.69 23.55
CA ALA A 269 25.32 8.55 22.77
C ALA A 269 26.20 7.30 22.92
N ASP A 270 27.48 7.50 23.22
CA ASP A 270 28.47 6.43 23.38
C ASP A 270 28.69 6.00 24.83
N ARG A 271 27.93 6.55 25.79
CA ARG A 271 28.08 6.27 27.22
C ARG A 271 27.15 5.16 27.71
N GLY A 272 27.68 4.39 28.67
CA GLY A 272 26.93 3.49 29.55
C GLY A 272 25.98 2.54 28.82
N ASP A 273 24.85 2.29 29.47
CA ASP A 273 23.77 1.40 29.01
C ASP A 273 22.73 2.13 28.13
N LEU A 274 23.08 3.24 27.48
CA LEU A 274 22.11 4.06 26.73
C LEU A 274 21.31 3.25 25.70
N GLN A 275 21.95 2.28 25.04
CA GLN A 275 21.28 1.38 24.11
C GLN A 275 20.12 0.62 24.79
N LYS A 276 20.39 0.07 25.98
CA LYS A 276 19.40 -0.63 26.79
C LYS A 276 18.30 0.33 27.25
N TRP A 277 18.65 1.56 27.61
CA TRP A 277 17.67 2.59 28.00
C TRP A 277 16.74 2.95 26.83
N LEU A 278 17.29 3.13 25.63
CA LEU A 278 16.52 3.38 24.41
C LEU A 278 15.57 2.22 24.07
N GLU A 279 16.01 0.98 24.28
CA GLU A 279 15.18 -0.22 24.07
C GLU A 279 14.06 -0.34 25.11
N ILE A 280 14.37 -0.14 26.39
CA ILE A 280 13.41 -0.21 27.50
C ILE A 280 12.36 0.90 27.37
N THR A 281 12.78 2.12 27.03
CA THR A 281 11.88 3.28 26.88
C THR A 281 11.20 3.36 25.51
N TYR A 282 11.37 2.36 24.64
CA TYR A 282 10.82 2.36 23.28
C TYR A 282 9.31 2.63 23.23
N ILE A 283 8.56 2.13 24.22
CA ILE A 283 7.11 2.38 24.32
C ILE A 283 6.78 3.86 24.51
N LEU A 284 7.52 4.57 25.36
CA LEU A 284 7.32 6.01 25.57
C LEU A 284 7.68 6.79 24.30
N GLN A 285 8.77 6.42 23.63
CA GLN A 285 9.18 7.03 22.36
C GLN A 285 8.09 6.87 21.30
N ARG A 286 7.53 5.67 21.10
CA ARG A 286 6.46 5.44 20.13
C ARG A 286 5.15 6.14 20.50
N ARG A 287 4.78 6.17 21.78
CA ARG A 287 3.60 6.92 22.25
C ARG A 287 3.73 8.41 21.93
N PHE A 288 4.91 8.99 22.17
CA PHE A 288 5.20 10.38 21.84
C PHE A 288 5.17 10.63 20.32
N LEU A 289 5.90 9.83 19.53
CA LEU A 289 6.00 9.97 18.07
C LEU A 289 4.66 9.75 17.34
N ASN A 290 3.79 8.90 17.87
CA ASN A 290 2.45 8.63 17.33
C ASN A 290 1.38 9.57 17.90
N GLY A 291 1.79 10.62 18.63
CA GLY A 291 0.89 11.64 19.16
C GLY A 291 0.01 12.27 18.07
N ASN A 292 -1.14 12.79 18.49
CA ASN A 292 -2.04 13.54 17.62
C ASN A 292 -2.41 14.88 18.30
N PRO A 293 -1.94 16.04 17.78
CA PRO A 293 -1.13 16.19 16.56
C PRO A 293 0.27 15.55 16.69
N PRO A 294 0.92 15.17 15.57
CA PRO A 294 2.27 14.63 15.59
C PRO A 294 3.26 15.70 16.12
N PRO A 295 4.28 15.31 16.91
CA PRO A 295 5.29 16.23 17.41
C PRO A 295 6.14 16.76 16.26
N SER A 296 6.63 17.99 16.37
CA SER A 296 7.66 18.50 15.46
C SER A 296 9.00 17.81 15.72
N ILE A 297 9.91 17.87 14.76
CA ILE A 297 11.28 17.36 14.94
C ILE A 297 12.00 18.09 16.07
N SER A 298 11.70 19.39 16.29
CA SER A 298 12.20 20.14 17.44
C SER A 298 11.70 19.53 18.75
N ASP A 299 10.39 19.25 18.87
CA ASP A 299 9.82 18.64 20.08
C ASP A 299 10.42 17.26 20.37
N VAL A 300 10.66 16.47 19.30
CA VAL A 300 11.33 15.16 19.43
C VAL A 300 12.77 15.34 19.87
N LYS A 301 13.49 16.35 19.39
CA LYS A 301 14.88 16.62 19.79
C LYS A 301 14.98 17.05 21.24
N ASP A 302 14.03 17.84 21.71
CA ASP A 302 13.97 18.30 23.09
C ASP A 302 13.57 17.19 24.07
N THR A 303 12.73 16.23 23.62
CA THR A 303 12.22 15.16 24.48
C THR A 303 13.04 13.87 24.42
N TRP A 304 13.57 13.54 23.24
CA TRP A 304 14.29 12.31 22.92
C TRP A 304 15.53 12.58 22.05
N PRO A 305 16.49 13.40 22.51
CA PRO A 305 17.62 13.86 21.68
C PRO A 305 18.44 12.72 21.08
N PHE A 306 18.61 11.63 21.81
CA PHE A 306 19.38 10.48 21.35
C PHE A 306 18.74 9.70 20.18
N LEU A 307 17.47 9.95 19.82
CA LEU A 307 16.91 9.44 18.56
C LEU A 307 17.59 10.03 17.32
N PHE A 308 18.30 11.16 17.47
CA PHE A 308 19.11 11.80 16.44
C PHE A 308 20.59 11.40 16.52
N SER A 309 20.94 10.41 17.33
CA SER A 309 22.25 9.74 17.27
C SER A 309 22.17 8.58 16.29
N GLN A 310 23.30 8.22 15.65
CA GLN A 310 23.32 7.04 14.76
C GLN A 310 22.85 5.78 15.51
N ARG A 311 23.36 5.55 16.73
CA ARG A 311 22.97 4.43 17.58
C ARG A 311 21.46 4.40 17.85
N GLY A 312 20.89 5.52 18.29
CA GLY A 312 19.47 5.61 18.59
C GLY A 312 18.57 5.50 17.36
N LEU A 313 18.93 6.14 16.25
CA LEU A 313 18.14 6.10 15.01
C LEU A 313 18.08 4.68 14.44
N TYR A 314 19.22 4.01 14.30
CA TYR A 314 19.25 2.65 13.72
C TYR A 314 18.67 1.61 14.67
N SER A 315 18.89 1.74 15.98
CA SER A 315 18.25 0.89 16.99
C SER A 315 16.72 1.03 16.92
N HIS A 316 16.20 2.25 16.93
CA HIS A 316 14.76 2.50 16.87
C HIS A 316 14.16 1.95 15.57
N PHE A 317 14.86 2.10 14.44
CA PHE A 317 14.43 1.52 13.16
C PHE A 317 14.39 -0.01 13.20
N HIS A 318 15.43 -0.63 13.78
CA HIS A 318 15.49 -2.07 13.97
C HIS A 318 14.35 -2.55 14.86
N LEU A 319 14.05 -1.82 15.95
CA LEU A 319 12.91 -2.14 16.80
C LEU A 319 11.59 -2.06 16.03
N LEU A 320 11.39 -0.96 15.29
CA LEU A 320 10.17 -0.67 14.56
C LEU A 320 9.88 -1.69 13.45
N THR A 321 10.90 -2.10 12.70
CA THR A 321 10.75 -2.89 11.45
C THR A 321 11.29 -4.32 11.53
N ASN A 322 12.07 -4.63 12.57
CA ASN A 322 12.86 -5.86 12.69
C ASN A 322 13.87 -6.05 11.54
N ILE A 323 14.42 -4.93 11.03
CA ILE A 323 15.42 -4.91 9.96
C ILE A 323 16.71 -4.27 10.50
N PRO A 324 17.85 -4.99 10.51
CA PRO A 324 19.14 -4.40 10.84
C PRO A 324 19.65 -3.58 9.63
N ILE A 325 19.23 -2.32 9.54
CA ILE A 325 19.44 -1.49 8.33
C ILE A 325 20.92 -1.32 7.96
N LEU A 326 21.81 -1.20 8.95
CA LEU A 326 23.25 -1.08 8.75
C LEU A 326 23.90 -2.31 8.10
N GLN A 327 23.29 -3.49 8.24
CA GLN A 327 23.75 -4.71 7.56
C GLN A 327 23.03 -4.87 6.23
N LYS A 328 21.69 -4.73 6.26
CA LYS A 328 20.85 -5.04 5.11
C LYS A 328 21.07 -4.10 3.92
N LEU A 329 21.27 -2.80 4.16
CA LEU A 329 21.39 -1.82 3.08
C LEU A 329 22.69 -1.99 2.30
N PRO A 330 23.89 -2.04 2.93
CA PRO A 330 25.12 -2.33 2.21
C PRO A 330 25.08 -3.66 1.45
N GLU A 331 24.56 -4.74 2.06
CA GLU A 331 24.45 -6.05 1.39
C GLU A 331 23.54 -6.00 0.16
N ALA A 332 22.38 -5.35 0.27
CA ALA A 332 21.45 -5.22 -0.83
C ALA A 332 22.01 -4.36 -1.96
N ILE A 333 22.70 -3.26 -1.63
CA ILE A 333 23.39 -2.41 -2.62
C ILE A 333 24.56 -3.17 -3.26
N GLY A 334 25.36 -3.90 -2.50
CA GLY A 334 26.47 -4.69 -3.03
C GLY A 334 25.99 -5.73 -4.04
N ARG A 335 24.89 -6.44 -3.73
CA ARG A 335 24.32 -7.45 -4.63
C ARG A 335 23.58 -6.83 -5.82
N ARG A 336 22.60 -5.96 -5.55
CA ARG A 336 21.68 -5.43 -6.58
C ARG A 336 22.21 -4.19 -7.29
N GLY A 337 23.02 -3.38 -6.61
CA GLY A 337 23.61 -2.17 -7.19
C GLY A 337 24.50 -2.51 -8.38
N HIS A 338 25.28 -3.60 -8.30
CA HIS A 338 26.05 -4.08 -9.45
C HIS A 338 25.15 -4.42 -10.65
N THR A 339 24.05 -5.14 -10.44
CA THR A 339 23.09 -5.48 -11.50
C THR A 339 22.45 -4.22 -12.10
N ILE A 340 22.05 -3.25 -11.26
CA ILE A 340 21.47 -1.98 -11.70
C ILE A 340 22.47 -1.19 -12.56
N MET A 341 23.72 -1.07 -12.10
CA MET A 341 24.77 -0.38 -12.83
C MET A 341 25.04 -1.05 -14.18
N LYS A 342 25.20 -2.38 -14.20
CA LYS A 342 25.42 -3.15 -15.43
C LYS A 342 24.25 -3.02 -16.40
N PHE A 343 23.02 -3.03 -15.90
CA PHE A 343 21.83 -2.80 -16.70
C PHE A 343 21.89 -1.44 -17.40
N PHE A 344 22.16 -0.36 -16.67
CA PHE A 344 22.22 0.99 -17.25
C PHE A 344 23.43 1.23 -18.16
N GLN A 345 24.55 0.55 -17.93
CA GLN A 345 25.69 0.55 -18.84
C GLN A 345 25.33 -0.05 -20.20
N GLY A 346 24.55 -1.14 -20.22
CA GLY A 346 24.03 -1.74 -21.45
C GLY A 346 22.83 -1.00 -22.05
N HIS A 347 22.10 -0.23 -21.23
CA HIS A 347 20.86 0.44 -21.62
C HIS A 347 20.74 1.84 -21.01
N LYS A 348 21.38 2.83 -21.64
CA LYS A 348 21.27 4.25 -21.27
C LYS A 348 19.84 4.75 -21.53
N SER A 349 18.97 4.61 -20.52
CA SER A 349 17.53 4.90 -20.67
C SER A 349 17.20 6.35 -20.99
N ASN A 350 18.08 7.29 -20.63
CA ASN A 350 18.02 8.71 -20.97
C ASN A 350 19.42 9.37 -20.85
N SER A 351 19.52 10.67 -21.18
CA SER A 351 20.78 11.42 -21.13
C SER A 351 21.34 11.55 -19.71
N GLU A 352 20.50 11.81 -18.70
CA GLU A 352 20.92 11.96 -17.30
C GLU A 352 21.55 10.66 -16.76
N VAL A 353 21.01 9.50 -17.12
CA VAL A 353 21.62 8.19 -16.81
C VAL A 353 22.99 8.06 -17.47
N GLY A 354 23.12 8.54 -18.71
CA GLY A 354 24.42 8.61 -19.39
C GLY A 354 25.42 9.47 -18.65
N GLU A 355 25.03 10.69 -18.25
CA GLU A 355 25.87 11.62 -17.50
C GLU A 355 26.32 11.05 -16.14
N VAL A 356 25.42 10.38 -15.42
CA VAL A 356 25.75 9.71 -14.14
C VAL A 356 26.77 8.60 -14.33
N LEU A 357 26.64 7.80 -15.40
CA LEU A 357 27.59 6.73 -15.72
C LEU A 357 28.95 7.27 -16.20
N ASP A 358 28.93 8.32 -17.02
CA ASP A 358 30.15 8.90 -17.59
C ASP A 358 30.95 9.66 -16.52
N ALA A 359 30.26 10.19 -15.50
CA ALA A 359 30.89 10.74 -14.31
C ALA A 359 31.44 9.64 -13.37
N PHE A 360 31.02 8.38 -13.50
CA PHE A 360 31.34 7.34 -12.52
C PHE A 360 32.72 6.69 -12.72
N GLN A 361 33.60 6.83 -11.73
CA GLN A 361 34.93 6.17 -11.71
C GLN A 361 35.02 5.08 -10.63
N GLU A 362 34.98 3.81 -11.06
CA GLU A 362 34.85 2.66 -10.14
C GLU A 362 35.93 2.57 -9.03
N LYS A 363 37.15 3.06 -9.28
CA LYS A 363 38.25 3.00 -8.32
C LYS A 363 38.21 4.09 -7.25
N GLU A 364 37.52 5.20 -7.51
CA GLU A 364 37.57 6.40 -6.67
C GLU A 364 36.22 6.75 -6.04
N GLU A 365 35.12 6.25 -6.61
CA GLU A 365 33.79 6.74 -6.29
C GLU A 365 32.88 5.71 -5.63
N ASN A 366 31.87 6.22 -4.94
CA ASN A 366 31.00 5.41 -4.11
C ASN A 366 29.90 4.72 -4.93
N LYS A 367 29.98 3.38 -5.03
CA LYS A 367 28.98 2.54 -5.72
C LYS A 367 27.56 2.71 -5.21
N ALA A 368 27.36 2.96 -3.91
CA ALA A 368 26.03 3.18 -3.34
C ALA A 368 25.45 4.50 -3.85
N MET A 369 26.22 5.59 -3.82
CA MET A 369 25.82 6.89 -4.38
C MET A 369 25.48 6.77 -5.86
N CYS A 370 26.34 6.13 -6.64
CA CYS A 370 26.09 5.91 -8.06
C CYS A 370 24.79 5.12 -8.30
N THR A 371 24.55 4.04 -7.56
CA THR A 371 23.33 3.25 -7.68
C THR A 371 22.07 4.09 -7.43
N ILE A 372 22.07 4.93 -6.39
CA ILE A 372 20.91 5.78 -6.07
C ILE A 372 20.73 6.89 -7.12
N LEU A 373 21.82 7.52 -7.57
CA LEU A 373 21.76 8.56 -8.61
C LEU A 373 21.27 8.01 -9.95
N LEU A 374 21.63 6.78 -10.31
CA LEU A 374 21.11 6.09 -11.49
C LEU A 374 19.59 5.85 -11.40
N LEU A 375 19.10 5.43 -10.22
CA LEU A 375 17.66 5.25 -10.01
C LEU A 375 16.90 6.57 -10.12
N LEU A 376 17.41 7.64 -9.51
CA LEU A 376 16.84 8.98 -9.61
C LEU A 376 16.77 9.46 -11.06
N ALA A 377 17.89 9.39 -11.80
CA ALA A 377 17.97 9.76 -13.20
C ALA A 377 17.03 8.92 -14.08
N HIS A 378 16.93 7.61 -13.84
CA HIS A 378 16.02 6.74 -14.57
C HIS A 378 14.55 7.12 -14.37
N PHE A 379 14.15 7.37 -13.11
CA PHE A 379 12.78 7.77 -12.79
C PHE A 379 12.49 9.25 -13.11
N LYS A 380 13.49 10.02 -13.55
CA LYS A 380 13.43 11.48 -13.76
C LYS A 380 13.00 12.19 -12.47
N GLU A 381 13.61 11.78 -11.37
CA GLU A 381 13.43 12.34 -10.04
C GLU A 381 14.66 13.22 -9.73
N PRO A 382 14.48 14.52 -9.43
CA PRO A 382 15.61 15.43 -9.23
C PRO A 382 16.42 15.00 -8.00
N LYS A 383 17.75 14.93 -8.16
CA LYS A 383 18.65 14.51 -7.09
C LYS A 383 18.62 15.43 -5.88
N GLU A 384 18.28 16.71 -6.09
CA GLU A 384 18.14 17.76 -5.10
C GLU A 384 17.01 17.48 -4.09
N CYS A 385 16.09 16.56 -4.40
CA CYS A 385 15.07 16.10 -3.47
C CYS A 385 15.58 15.13 -2.39
N ILE A 386 16.75 14.52 -2.60
CA ILE A 386 17.37 13.59 -1.65
C ILE A 386 18.73 14.11 -1.17
N PHE A 387 19.49 14.77 -2.04
CA PHE A 387 20.86 15.18 -1.79
C PHE A 387 21.04 16.68 -1.93
N LEU A 388 21.78 17.29 -1.01
CA LEU A 388 22.34 18.63 -1.17
C LEU A 388 23.86 18.54 -1.14
N GLN A 389 24.53 18.95 -2.21
CA GLN A 389 25.99 19.06 -2.18
C GLN A 389 26.38 20.32 -1.39
N ALA A 390 27.33 20.17 -0.47
CA ALA A 390 27.87 21.26 0.32
C ALA A 390 29.40 21.23 0.34
N ASP A 391 30.00 22.39 0.62
CA ASP A 391 31.45 22.48 0.82
C ASP A 391 31.88 21.68 2.06
N TRP A 392 33.07 21.07 1.98
CA TRP A 392 33.62 20.24 3.05
C TRP A 392 33.84 21.00 4.37
N SER A 393 34.05 22.31 4.29
CA SER A 393 34.22 23.19 5.45
C SER A 393 32.91 23.78 5.97
N ALA A 394 31.80 23.63 5.25
CA ALA A 394 30.51 24.20 5.63
C ALA A 394 30.00 23.59 6.94
N THR A 395 29.73 24.43 7.93
CA THR A 395 29.13 23.94 9.19
C THR A 395 27.63 23.76 9.05
N ALA A 396 27.02 22.99 9.95
CA ALA A 396 25.57 22.85 10.03
C ALA A 396 24.85 24.22 10.08
N ALA A 397 25.40 25.18 10.83
CA ALA A 397 24.85 26.52 10.94
C ALA A 397 24.98 27.33 9.63
N ASP A 398 26.08 27.15 8.88
CA ASP A 398 26.25 27.80 7.58
C ASP A 398 25.25 27.26 6.56
N ILE A 399 25.05 25.94 6.54
CA ILE A 399 24.09 25.29 5.64
C ILE A 399 22.67 25.77 5.95
N GLN A 400 22.25 25.80 7.22
CA GLN A 400 20.91 26.27 7.59
C GLN A 400 20.68 27.75 7.27
N ARG A 401 21.75 28.58 7.24
CA ARG A 401 21.66 29.99 6.86
C ARG A 401 21.64 30.21 5.35
N SER A 402 22.35 29.37 4.59
CA SER A 402 22.61 29.59 3.16
C SER A 402 21.70 28.77 2.23
N ALA A 403 21.22 27.62 2.69
CA ALA A 403 20.39 26.72 1.89
C ALA A 403 18.94 26.68 2.37
N GLN A 404 18.01 26.62 1.42
CA GLN A 404 16.60 26.40 1.73
C GLN A 404 16.36 24.90 1.93
N LEU A 405 16.51 24.44 3.17
CA LEU A 405 16.32 23.04 3.54
C LEU A 405 14.82 22.68 3.56
N PRO A 406 14.42 21.53 2.98
CA PRO A 406 13.02 21.10 2.93
C PRO A 406 12.53 20.60 4.29
N SER A 407 11.22 20.40 4.39
CA SER A 407 10.62 19.78 5.58
C SER A 407 10.88 18.27 5.66
N THR A 408 11.09 17.62 4.52
CA THR A 408 11.39 16.18 4.43
C THR A 408 12.87 15.89 4.72
N PRO A 409 13.21 14.65 5.11
CA PRO A 409 14.59 14.23 5.27
C PRO A 409 15.42 14.49 4.00
N LEU A 410 16.58 15.12 4.14
CA LEU A 410 17.53 15.41 3.08
C LEU A 410 18.95 15.10 3.56
N LEU A 411 19.74 14.41 2.72
CA LEU A 411 21.13 14.10 3.01
C LEU A 411 22.03 15.18 2.42
N ILE A 412 22.72 15.91 3.28
CA ILE A 412 23.71 16.90 2.85
C ILE A 412 25.03 16.16 2.69
N VAL A 413 25.61 16.21 1.50
CA VAL A 413 26.83 15.50 1.13
C VAL A 413 27.95 16.53 1.00
N GLN A 414 28.94 16.40 1.87
CA GLN A 414 30.13 17.24 1.89
C GLN A 414 31.23 16.55 1.09
N GLY A 415 31.76 17.25 0.09
CA GLY A 415 32.84 16.74 -0.75
C GLY A 415 32.90 17.42 -2.12
N GLU A 416 33.94 17.08 -2.88
CA GLU A 416 34.18 17.61 -4.23
C GLU A 416 33.02 17.33 -5.19
N THR A 417 32.44 16.13 -5.09
CA THR A 417 31.26 15.71 -5.86
C THR A 417 30.36 14.81 -5.01
N LEU A 418 29.10 14.63 -5.42
CA LEU A 418 28.20 13.63 -4.80
C LEU A 418 28.74 12.20 -4.89
N MET A 419 29.60 11.89 -5.87
CA MET A 419 30.17 10.56 -6.07
C MET A 419 31.40 10.29 -5.18
N LYS A 420 32.01 11.36 -4.66
CA LYS A 420 33.19 11.32 -3.77
C LYS A 420 32.88 12.06 -2.46
N PRO A 421 31.98 11.49 -1.62
CA PRO A 421 31.59 12.09 -0.36
C PRO A 421 32.71 11.95 0.69
N ASP A 422 33.09 13.06 1.33
CA ASP A 422 34.00 13.08 2.48
C ASP A 422 33.24 12.94 3.79
N ALA A 423 32.09 13.60 3.89
CA ALA A 423 31.20 13.52 5.03
C ALA A 423 29.73 13.71 4.63
N TRP A 424 28.82 13.38 5.53
CA TRP A 424 27.40 13.65 5.39
C TRP A 424 26.79 14.23 6.65
N LEU A 425 25.78 15.06 6.45
CA LEU A 425 24.86 15.55 7.49
C LEU A 425 23.44 15.18 7.08
N LEU A 426 22.54 15.04 8.05
CA LEU A 426 21.12 14.82 7.80
C LEU A 426 20.33 16.05 8.24
N SER A 427 19.43 16.53 7.39
CA SER A 427 18.45 17.52 7.77
C SER A 427 17.02 17.00 7.69
N ILE A 428 16.17 17.49 8.59
CA ILE A 428 14.73 17.22 8.65
C ILE A 428 14.06 18.49 9.18
N GLU A 429 12.89 18.87 8.65
CA GLU A 429 12.17 20.09 9.04
C GLU A 429 13.03 21.37 8.98
N GLY A 430 13.87 21.48 7.96
CA GLY A 430 14.73 22.65 7.76
C GLY A 430 15.92 22.75 8.71
N GLN A 431 16.16 21.73 9.56
CA GLN A 431 17.21 21.72 10.57
C GLN A 431 18.19 20.60 10.34
N VAL A 432 19.49 20.84 10.56
CA VAL A 432 20.49 19.77 10.59
C VAL A 432 20.39 19.06 11.94
N VAL A 433 20.13 17.75 11.88
CA VAL A 433 19.82 16.94 13.06
C VAL A 433 20.87 15.89 13.38
N MET A 434 21.71 15.50 12.42
CA MET A 434 22.73 14.46 12.60
C MET A 434 23.95 14.69 11.70
N GLY A 435 25.10 14.15 12.14
CA GLY A 435 26.39 14.24 11.48
C GLY A 435 27.30 15.31 12.09
N PRO A 436 28.50 15.53 11.54
CA PRO A 436 29.05 14.88 10.35
C PRO A 436 29.49 13.42 10.60
N ASP A 437 29.45 12.59 9.56
CA ASP A 437 30.01 11.22 9.54
C ASP A 437 30.52 10.89 8.13
N ASN A 438 31.51 10.01 7.99
CA ASN A 438 32.19 9.75 6.71
C ASN A 438 31.65 8.55 5.92
N ASN A 439 30.77 7.73 6.52
CA ASN A 439 30.20 6.58 5.85
C ASN A 439 28.88 6.95 5.18
N ILE A 440 28.95 7.33 3.90
CA ILE A 440 27.76 7.74 3.13
C ILE A 440 26.66 6.66 3.08
N THR A 441 27.01 5.38 3.16
CA THR A 441 25.99 4.30 3.18
C THR A 441 25.20 4.32 4.49
N ASN A 442 25.86 4.68 5.60
CA ASN A 442 25.17 4.96 6.86
C ASN A 442 24.29 6.21 6.71
N GLY A 443 24.76 7.26 6.04
CA GLY A 443 23.94 8.43 5.72
C GLY A 443 22.65 8.09 4.96
N MET A 444 22.74 7.22 3.95
CA MET A 444 21.56 6.70 3.24
C MET A 444 20.63 5.89 4.16
N ALA A 445 21.20 5.08 5.05
CA ALA A 445 20.43 4.38 6.07
C ALA A 445 19.73 5.36 7.02
N ALA A 446 20.39 6.44 7.42
CA ALA A 446 19.82 7.45 8.32
C ALA A 446 18.66 8.21 7.66
N LEU A 447 18.84 8.62 6.41
CA LEU A 447 17.78 9.21 5.60
C LEU A 447 16.56 8.27 5.52
N PHE A 448 16.78 7.02 5.13
CA PHE A 448 15.69 6.04 4.98
C PHE A 448 14.99 5.74 6.31
N ALA A 449 15.77 5.51 7.37
CA ALA A 449 15.25 5.23 8.71
C ALA A 449 14.40 6.37 9.27
N SER A 450 14.77 7.63 8.97
CA SER A 450 14.05 8.82 9.43
C SER A 450 12.59 8.84 8.95
N TYR A 451 12.33 8.40 7.72
CA TYR A 451 10.95 8.29 7.23
C TYR A 451 10.09 7.35 8.09
N TYR A 452 10.68 6.30 8.66
CA TYR A 452 9.97 5.32 9.48
C TYR A 452 9.86 5.76 10.92
N ASN A 453 10.99 6.13 11.52
CA ASN A 453 11.06 6.46 12.94
C ASN A 453 10.17 7.67 13.25
N PHE A 454 10.21 8.71 12.40
CA PHE A 454 9.49 9.97 12.62
C PHE A 454 8.16 10.05 11.86
N ASN A 455 7.62 8.92 11.38
CA ASN A 455 6.29 8.85 10.75
C ASN A 455 6.12 9.72 9.50
N LEU A 456 7.21 10.02 8.79
CA LEU A 456 7.22 10.91 7.64
C LEU A 456 6.79 10.16 6.36
N LYS A 457 6.18 10.89 5.43
CA LYS A 457 5.86 10.41 4.08
C LYS A 457 7.06 10.66 3.16
N TYR A 458 7.24 9.79 2.17
CA TYR A 458 8.20 10.07 1.10
C TYR A 458 7.77 11.30 0.32
N LEU A 459 8.76 12.13 -0.02
CA LEU A 459 8.61 13.24 -0.94
C LEU A 459 8.11 12.73 -2.30
N GLU A 460 7.14 13.42 -2.91
CA GLU A 460 6.47 12.93 -4.13
C GLU A 460 7.44 12.86 -5.31
N GLU A 461 8.35 13.81 -5.36
CA GLU A 461 9.39 14.03 -6.36
C GLU A 461 10.51 12.98 -6.32
N ALA A 462 10.60 12.19 -5.24
CA ALA A 462 11.59 11.12 -5.04
C ALA A 462 10.93 9.77 -4.69
N ALA A 463 9.61 9.66 -4.89
CA ALA A 463 8.81 8.56 -4.38
C ALA A 463 9.14 7.20 -5.02
N CYS A 464 9.51 7.16 -6.30
CA CYS A 464 9.84 5.91 -6.99
C CYS A 464 11.15 5.33 -6.47
N THR A 465 12.18 6.17 -6.35
CA THR A 465 13.50 5.76 -5.81
C THR A 465 13.38 5.31 -4.36
N LEU A 466 12.69 6.09 -3.50
CA LEU A 466 12.49 5.71 -2.09
C LEU A 466 11.66 4.42 -1.95
N GLU A 467 10.66 4.21 -2.81
CA GLU A 467 9.91 2.96 -2.85
C GLU A 467 10.74 1.79 -3.40
N PHE A 468 11.67 2.03 -4.33
CA PHE A 468 12.66 1.03 -4.75
C PHE A 468 13.58 0.63 -3.60
N VAL A 469 14.12 1.59 -2.84
CA VAL A 469 14.94 1.29 -1.64
C VAL A 469 14.12 0.47 -0.63
N GLN A 470 12.87 0.86 -0.39
CA GLN A 470 11.96 0.12 0.50
C GLN A 470 11.76 -1.33 0.06
N ARG A 471 11.37 -1.55 -1.20
CA ARG A 471 10.94 -2.88 -1.67
C ARG A 471 12.11 -3.73 -2.15
N GLY A 472 13.00 -3.12 -2.93
CA GLY A 472 14.16 -3.73 -3.55
C GLY A 472 15.29 -3.95 -2.56
N PHE A 473 15.68 -2.95 -1.76
CA PHE A 473 16.80 -3.12 -0.83
C PHE A 473 16.35 -3.63 0.54
N MET A 474 15.31 -3.03 1.12
CA MET A 474 14.87 -3.36 2.47
C MET A 474 13.88 -4.52 2.53
N GLY A 475 13.35 -4.99 1.39
CA GLY A 475 12.38 -6.09 1.35
C GLY A 475 11.07 -5.78 2.06
N ILE A 476 10.76 -4.51 2.29
CA ILE A 476 9.53 -4.04 2.94
C ILE A 476 8.42 -3.98 1.88
N ASN A 477 7.64 -5.05 1.83
CA ASN A 477 6.65 -5.29 0.76
C ASN A 477 5.21 -5.36 1.30
N PRO A 478 4.63 -4.23 1.73
CA PRO A 478 3.26 -4.23 2.22
C PRO A 478 2.27 -4.57 1.09
N GLN A 479 1.16 -5.22 1.46
CA GLN A 479 0.14 -5.71 0.53
C GLN A 479 -0.62 -4.57 -0.17
N MET A 480 -0.78 -3.42 0.50
CA MET A 480 -1.34 -2.19 -0.05
C MET A 480 -0.68 -0.98 0.61
N GLY A 481 -0.51 0.12 -0.12
CA GLY A 481 0.03 1.37 0.40
C GLY A 481 1.46 1.64 -0.04
N SER A 482 1.74 2.92 -0.28
CA SER A 482 3.07 3.49 -0.45
C SER A 482 3.25 4.56 0.62
N LYS A 483 4.49 4.77 1.11
CA LYS A 483 4.80 5.93 1.98
C LYS A 483 4.86 7.22 1.17
N ALA A 484 4.84 7.15 -0.16
CA ALA A 484 4.67 8.32 -1.02
C ALA A 484 3.42 9.11 -0.65
N ALA A 485 3.55 10.43 -0.60
CA ALA A 485 2.41 11.32 -0.51
C ALA A 485 1.40 10.97 -1.63
N SER A 486 0.14 10.78 -1.28
CA SER A 486 -0.91 10.59 -2.28
C SER A 486 -1.22 11.93 -2.91
N GLY A 487 -0.68 12.17 -4.11
CA GLY A 487 -1.05 13.33 -4.90
C GLY A 487 -2.56 13.49 -5.04
N LYS A 488 -3.02 14.73 -5.16
CA LYS A 488 -4.42 15.06 -5.41
C LYS A 488 -4.71 14.92 -6.91
N VAL A 489 -5.75 14.19 -7.29
CA VAL A 489 -6.13 13.98 -8.70
C VAL A 489 -7.58 14.40 -8.90
N VAL A 490 -7.85 15.09 -10.01
CA VAL A 490 -9.23 15.43 -10.39
C VAL A 490 -9.96 14.16 -10.83
N SER A 491 -11.01 13.80 -10.09
CA SER A 491 -11.88 12.68 -10.42
C SER A 491 -12.56 12.90 -11.77
N ARG A 492 -12.26 12.05 -12.76
CA ARG A 492 -12.96 12.08 -14.06
C ARG A 492 -14.47 11.83 -13.96
N LYS A 493 -14.95 11.26 -12.85
CA LYS A 493 -16.38 10.98 -12.62
C LYS A 493 -17.13 12.14 -11.93
N THR A 494 -16.45 12.91 -11.10
CA THR A 494 -17.11 13.89 -10.23
C THR A 494 -16.56 15.31 -10.40
N GLY A 495 -15.51 15.51 -11.20
CA GLY A 495 -14.82 16.80 -11.37
C GLY A 495 -14.10 17.31 -10.11
N LYS A 496 -14.26 16.62 -8.97
CA LYS A 496 -13.66 17.03 -7.69
C LYS A 496 -12.23 16.53 -7.57
N VAL A 497 -11.38 17.37 -6.98
CA VAL A 497 -10.06 16.97 -6.51
C VAL A 497 -10.23 15.92 -5.41
N VAL A 498 -9.79 14.70 -5.67
CA VAL A 498 -9.83 13.58 -4.73
C VAL A 498 -8.42 13.06 -4.52
N GLU A 499 -8.14 12.47 -3.35
CA GLU A 499 -6.88 11.75 -3.17
C GLU A 499 -6.76 10.63 -4.22
N LYS A 500 -5.60 10.55 -4.87
CA LYS A 500 -5.29 9.46 -5.80
C LYS A 500 -5.48 8.14 -5.06
N LYS A 501 -6.29 7.24 -5.61
CA LYS A 501 -6.44 5.87 -5.08
C LYS A 501 -5.05 5.23 -4.97
N ARG A 502 -4.66 4.86 -3.75
CA ARG A 502 -3.38 4.21 -3.46
C ARG A 502 -3.33 2.86 -4.16
N GLY A 503 -2.46 2.73 -5.16
CA GLY A 503 -2.10 1.43 -5.74
C GLY A 503 -1.25 0.62 -4.77
N ALA A 504 -1.04 -0.67 -5.06
CA ALA A 504 -0.17 -1.51 -4.24
C ALA A 504 1.32 -1.13 -4.40
N ILE A 505 1.74 -0.70 -5.60
CA ILE A 505 3.12 -0.32 -5.96
C ILE A 505 3.06 0.92 -6.87
N ASN A 506 4.05 1.80 -6.82
CA ASN A 506 4.18 2.88 -7.80
C ASN A 506 4.23 2.32 -9.25
N PRO A 507 3.36 2.75 -10.17
CA PRO A 507 3.33 2.22 -11.54
C PRO A 507 4.65 2.33 -12.31
N ARG A 508 5.47 3.36 -12.05
CA ARG A 508 6.78 3.52 -12.70
C ARG A 508 7.78 2.46 -12.23
N LEU A 509 7.77 2.17 -10.92
CA LEU A 509 8.56 1.10 -10.31
C LEU A 509 8.12 -0.29 -10.81
N TYR A 510 6.81 -0.48 -11.03
CA TYR A 510 6.27 -1.72 -11.59
C TYR A 510 6.78 -2.00 -13.01
N THR A 511 6.89 -0.98 -13.86
CA THR A 511 7.43 -1.15 -15.22
C THR A 511 8.90 -1.55 -15.17
N PHE A 512 9.71 -0.88 -14.36
CA PHE A 512 11.14 -1.16 -14.20
C PHE A 512 11.38 -2.62 -13.77
N THR A 513 10.68 -3.08 -12.73
CA THR A 513 10.81 -4.48 -12.22
C THR A 513 10.26 -5.56 -13.16
N GLN A 514 9.52 -5.22 -14.21
CA GLN A 514 8.95 -6.19 -15.16
C GLN A 514 9.59 -6.22 -16.54
N VAL A 515 10.10 -5.08 -16.99
CA VAL A 515 10.65 -4.91 -18.34
C VAL A 515 12.17 -5.09 -18.31
N ASP A 516 12.82 -4.72 -17.22
CA ASP A 516 14.27 -4.50 -17.17
C ASP A 516 15.05 -5.57 -16.39
N GLY A 517 14.37 -6.66 -15.98
CA GLY A 517 15.04 -7.89 -15.51
C GLY A 517 15.77 -7.81 -14.16
N LEU A 518 15.46 -6.81 -13.32
CA LEU A 518 16.08 -6.59 -12.00
C LEU A 518 15.38 -7.26 -10.82
#